data_AF-A0AAV2H518-F1
#
_entry.id   AF-A0AAV2H518-F1
#
_cell.length_a   1.000
_cell.length_b   1.000
_cell.length_c   1.000
_cell.angle_alpha   90.00
_cell.angle_beta   90.00
_cell.angle_gamma   90.00
#
_symmetry.space_group_name_H-M   'P 1'
#
loop_
_entity.id
_entity.type
_entity.pdbx_description
1 polymer ?
#
loop_
_entity_poly.entity_id
_entity_poly.type
_entity_poly.pdbx_seq_one_letter_code
_entity_poly.pdbx_strand_id
1 'polypeptide(L)'
;MVCGLRTPQRFKVAKLWSLRVFNFFGLTSTCRFNVILVLKLKTIYLKFVYYLGKILRYTQFAAFSAFTLVSWGFFIKYKDNRSLQQLEMKDARIAIEPFIFAEKDRAILKHYRRNRDEENELMKNVEGWKTGTLWGEPVYHNVRSRYIKPCMVELIAHMSYWDKNDFVYDKLDR
;
A
#
# COMPACT_ATOMS: atom_id res chain seq x y z
N MET A 1 28.81 -12.93 9.51
CA MET A 1 29.06 -14.07 8.61
C MET A 1 29.66 -13.56 7.30
N VAL A 2 30.88 -14.03 7.07
CA VAL A 2 31.77 -14.00 5.89
C VAL A 2 31.22 -13.38 4.59
N CYS A 3 31.77 -12.23 4.20
CA CYS A 3 31.78 -11.76 2.81
C CYS A 3 33.11 -12.20 2.18
N GLY A 4 33.06 -13.32 1.45
CA GLY A 4 34.18 -13.83 0.68
C GLY A 4 34.14 -13.29 -0.75
N LEU A 5 34.85 -12.19 -1.02
CA LEU A 5 35.24 -11.83 -2.38
C LEU A 5 36.76 -11.89 -2.50
N ARG A 6 37.19 -13.05 -2.97
CA ARG A 6 38.54 -13.44 -3.37
C ARG A 6 39.10 -12.42 -4.35
N THR A 7 39.96 -11.53 -3.88
CA THR A 7 40.86 -10.75 -4.75
C THR A 7 41.81 -11.70 -5.47
N PRO A 8 41.92 -11.70 -6.80
CA PRO A 8 42.97 -12.45 -7.47
C PRO A 8 44.33 -11.78 -7.24
N GLN A 9 45.15 -12.41 -6.38
CA GLN A 9 46.60 -12.30 -6.38
C GLN A 9 47.13 -12.63 -7.78
N ARG A 10 47.40 -11.61 -8.60
CA ARG A 10 48.23 -11.75 -9.81
C ARG A 10 49.06 -10.48 -10.02
N PHE A 11 50.08 -10.34 -9.20
CA PHE A 11 51.25 -9.53 -9.53
C PHE A 11 52.50 -10.40 -9.41
N LYS A 12 53.39 -10.26 -10.40
CA LYS A 12 54.77 -10.78 -10.47
C LYS A 12 55.00 -12.17 -11.10
N VAL A 13 54.44 -12.45 -12.27
CA VAL A 13 55.08 -13.38 -13.23
C VAL A 13 54.91 -12.86 -14.67
N ALA A 14 55.48 -11.70 -14.98
CA ALA A 14 55.48 -11.19 -16.37
C ALA A 14 56.68 -10.28 -16.68
N LYS A 15 57.79 -10.41 -15.95
CA LYS A 15 59.01 -9.60 -16.18
C LYS A 15 60.28 -10.43 -16.40
N LEU A 16 60.15 -11.75 -16.55
CA LEU A 16 61.29 -12.68 -16.70
C LEU A 16 61.26 -13.51 -17.99
N TRP A 17 60.29 -13.30 -18.88
CA TRP A 17 60.12 -14.09 -20.11
C TRP A 17 60.33 -13.34 -21.43
N SER A 18 60.69 -12.05 -21.44
CA SER A 18 60.90 -11.30 -22.70
C SER A 18 62.36 -11.05 -23.09
N LEU A 19 63.35 -11.56 -22.34
CA LEU A 19 64.78 -11.32 -22.63
C LEU A 19 65.55 -12.55 -23.11
N ARG A 20 64.88 -13.69 -23.35
CA ARG A 20 65.53 -14.93 -23.83
C ARG A 20 64.93 -15.50 -25.12
N VAL A 21 64.49 -14.64 -26.04
CA VAL A 21 64.15 -15.01 -27.43
C VAL A 21 64.77 -14.05 -28.47
N PHE A 22 65.44 -12.98 -28.03
CA PHE A 22 66.02 -11.97 -28.95
C PHE A 22 67.52 -12.18 -29.15
N ASN A 23 67.94 -13.42 -29.42
CA ASN A 23 69.31 -13.71 -29.86
C ASN A 23 69.25 -14.78 -30.96
N PHE A 24 68.60 -14.46 -32.07
CA PHE A 24 68.80 -15.12 -33.36
C PHE A 24 68.21 -14.20 -34.45
N PHE A 25 68.95 -14.05 -35.54
CA PHE A 25 68.66 -13.27 -36.75
C PHE A 25 68.89 -11.75 -36.70
N GLY A 26 69.87 -11.32 -37.50
CA GLY A 26 70.07 -9.92 -37.87
C GLY A 26 68.84 -9.37 -38.61
N LEU A 27 68.29 -8.28 -38.08
CA LEU A 27 67.28 -7.47 -38.74
C LEU A 27 67.77 -6.02 -38.80
N THR A 28 67.66 -5.44 -39.98
CA THR A 28 67.99 -4.06 -40.33
C THR A 28 67.26 -3.05 -39.45
N SER A 29 67.82 -1.85 -39.29
CA SER A 29 67.39 -0.78 -38.38
C SER A 29 65.95 -0.29 -38.58
N THR A 30 65.31 -0.63 -39.71
CA THR A 30 63.92 -0.27 -40.02
C THR A 30 62.89 -1.16 -39.31
N CYS A 31 63.24 -2.37 -38.86
CA CYS A 31 62.28 -3.30 -38.24
C CYS A 31 62.06 -3.07 -36.73
N ARG A 32 63.00 -2.46 -35.99
CA ARG A 32 62.83 -2.15 -34.55
C ARG A 32 61.80 -1.05 -34.28
N PHE A 33 61.66 -0.09 -35.20
CA PHE A 33 60.70 1.02 -35.06
C PHE A 33 59.24 0.55 -35.14
N ASN A 34 58.95 -0.38 -36.04
CA ASN A 34 57.60 -0.93 -36.21
C ASN A 34 57.11 -1.69 -34.98
N VAL A 35 57.97 -2.46 -34.30
CA VAL A 35 57.56 -3.23 -33.12
C VAL A 35 57.24 -2.32 -31.92
N ILE A 36 58.02 -1.27 -31.67
CA ILE A 36 57.77 -0.33 -30.57
C ILE A 36 56.50 0.48 -30.82
N LEU A 37 56.26 0.88 -32.08
CA LEU A 37 55.08 1.64 -32.47
C LEU A 37 53.80 0.79 -32.30
N VAL A 38 53.84 -0.47 -32.74
CA VAL A 38 52.74 -1.44 -32.54
C VAL A 38 52.46 -1.69 -31.05
N LEU A 39 53.50 -1.82 -30.22
CA LEU A 39 53.32 -1.99 -28.77
C LEU A 39 52.73 -0.74 -28.11
N LYS A 40 53.16 0.47 -28.49
CA LYS A 40 52.57 1.72 -27.99
C LYS A 40 51.10 1.86 -28.39
N LEU A 41 50.77 1.60 -29.66
CA LEU A 41 49.37 1.59 -30.15
C LEU A 41 48.50 0.59 -29.38
N LYS A 42 49.01 -0.62 -29.11
CA LYS A 42 48.27 -1.64 -28.36
C LYS A 42 48.02 -1.21 -26.90
N THR A 43 48.98 -0.56 -26.26
CA THR A 43 48.79 -0.02 -24.89
C THR A 43 47.84 1.17 -24.83
N ILE A 44 47.85 2.03 -25.85
CA ILE A 44 46.91 3.17 -25.98
C ILE A 44 45.49 2.63 -26.18
N TYR A 45 45.32 1.66 -27.08
CA TYR A 45 44.03 1.01 -27.33
C TYR A 45 43.50 0.29 -26.08
N LEU A 46 44.36 -0.44 -25.35
CA LEU A 46 43.98 -1.09 -24.09
C LEU A 46 43.56 -0.10 -23.00
N LYS A 47 44.28 1.03 -22.86
CA LYS A 47 43.89 2.10 -21.92
C LYS A 47 42.58 2.76 -22.34
N PHE A 48 42.39 3.00 -23.65
CA PHE A 48 41.17 3.57 -24.20
C PHE A 48 39.96 2.67 -23.93
N VAL A 49 40.06 1.37 -24.24
CA VAL A 49 39.00 0.37 -23.97
C VAL A 49 38.69 0.27 -22.47
N TYR A 50 39.71 0.30 -21.60
CA TYR A 50 39.51 0.29 -20.15
C TYR A 50 38.78 1.55 -19.65
N TYR A 51 39.14 2.74 -20.16
CA TYR A 51 38.46 3.99 -19.81
C TYR A 51 37.01 4.01 -20.30
N LEU A 52 36.76 3.52 -21.52
CA LEU A 52 35.41 3.44 -22.10
C LEU A 52 34.50 2.52 -21.27
N GLY A 53 34.99 1.35 -20.88
CA GLY A 53 34.24 0.44 -20.00
C GLY A 53 34.02 1.00 -18.59
N LYS A 54 34.95 1.81 -18.07
CA LYS A 54 34.81 2.47 -16.76
C LYS A 54 33.76 3.58 -16.80
N ILE A 55 33.76 4.41 -17.83
CA ILE A 55 32.76 5.49 -18.03
C ILE A 55 31.36 4.88 -18.18
N LEU A 56 31.21 3.85 -19.02
CA LEU A 56 29.92 3.20 -19.28
C LEU A 56 29.28 2.61 -18.00
N ARG A 57 30.08 2.12 -17.06
CA ARG A 57 29.58 1.58 -15.78
C ARG A 57 29.03 2.66 -14.87
N TYR A 58 29.71 3.81 -14.75
CA TYR A 58 29.24 4.88 -13.85
C TYR A 58 28.03 5.62 -14.41
N THR A 59 27.92 5.76 -15.74
CA THR A 59 26.77 6.44 -16.37
C THR A 59 25.46 5.67 -16.17
N GLN A 60 25.49 4.34 -16.20
CA GLN A 60 24.29 3.52 -15.97
C GLN A 60 23.74 3.68 -14.54
N PHE A 61 24.61 3.60 -13.52
CA PHE A 61 24.18 3.81 -12.13
C PHE A 61 23.73 5.26 -11.87
N ALA A 62 24.36 6.24 -12.50
CA ALA A 62 23.95 7.64 -12.42
C ALA A 62 22.56 7.85 -13.07
N ALA A 63 22.32 7.28 -14.25
CA ALA A 63 21.03 7.37 -14.92
C ALA A 63 19.90 6.70 -14.11
N PHE A 64 20.16 5.51 -13.56
CA PHE A 64 19.18 4.82 -12.72
C PHE A 64 18.85 5.60 -11.44
N SER A 65 19.86 6.10 -10.73
CA SER A 65 19.65 6.90 -9.53
C SER A 65 18.93 8.22 -9.82
N ALA A 66 19.22 8.89 -10.93
CA ALA A 66 18.48 10.08 -11.34
C ALA A 66 17.00 9.76 -11.61
N PHE A 67 16.72 8.67 -12.33
CA PHE A 67 15.35 8.23 -12.62
C PHE A 67 14.57 7.89 -11.35
N THR A 68 15.17 7.16 -10.41
CA THR A 68 14.49 6.80 -9.15
C THR A 68 14.20 8.03 -8.29
N LEU A 69 15.10 9.00 -8.22
CA LEU A 69 14.87 10.26 -7.50
C LEU A 69 13.73 11.08 -8.09
N VAL A 70 13.67 11.17 -9.42
CA VAL A 70 12.55 11.85 -10.13
C VAL A 70 11.24 11.12 -9.86
N SER A 71 11.21 9.79 -10.01
CA SER A 71 10.03 8.97 -9.71
C SER A 71 9.56 9.13 -8.27
N TRP A 72 10.49 9.16 -7.31
CA TRP A 72 10.19 9.39 -5.90
C TRP A 72 9.57 10.77 -5.64
N GLY A 73 10.07 11.82 -6.31
CA GLY A 73 9.48 13.16 -6.23
C GLY A 73 8.00 13.19 -6.68
N PHE A 74 7.69 12.53 -7.81
CA PHE A 74 6.31 12.38 -8.28
C PHE A 74 5.46 11.56 -7.31
N PHE A 75 6.01 10.47 -6.76
CA PHE A 75 5.30 9.62 -5.81
C PHE A 75 4.87 10.39 -4.55
N ILE A 76 5.76 11.21 -3.98
CA ILE A 76 5.42 12.05 -2.81
C ILE A 76 4.29 13.02 -3.15
N LYS A 77 4.38 13.72 -4.28
CA LYS A 77 3.33 14.66 -4.72
C LYS A 77 1.99 13.97 -4.96
N TYR A 78 2.00 12.79 -5.58
CA TYR A 78 0.80 11.98 -5.77
C TYR A 78 0.19 11.56 -4.42
N LYS A 79 1.01 11.08 -3.49
CA LYS A 79 0.58 10.67 -2.15
C LYS A 79 -0.06 11.84 -1.39
N ASP A 80 0.56 13.02 -1.45
CA ASP A 80 0.05 14.20 -0.76
C ASP A 80 -1.28 14.68 -1.37
N ASN A 81 -1.38 14.75 -2.70
CA ASN A 81 -2.66 15.07 -3.37
C ASN A 81 -3.75 14.05 -3.03
N ARG A 82 -3.42 12.75 -3.01
CA ARG A 82 -4.37 11.71 -2.63
C ARG A 82 -4.82 11.85 -1.18
N SER A 83 -3.91 12.22 -0.28
CA SER A 83 -4.24 12.45 1.14
C SER A 83 -5.15 13.65 1.34
N LEU A 84 -4.94 14.73 0.58
CA LEU A 84 -5.82 15.91 0.59
C LEU A 84 -7.22 15.57 0.08
N GLN A 85 -7.33 14.86 -1.04
CA GLN A 85 -8.63 14.39 -1.55
C GLN A 85 -9.36 13.49 -0.54
N GLN A 86 -8.64 12.60 0.15
CA GLN A 86 -9.24 11.77 1.18
C GLN A 86 -9.70 12.59 2.38
N LEU A 87 -8.97 13.64 2.73
CA LEU A 87 -9.34 14.56 3.80
C LEU A 87 -10.61 15.33 3.43
N GLU A 88 -10.69 15.89 2.21
CA GLU A 88 -11.90 16.55 1.69
C GLU A 88 -13.13 15.63 1.73
N MET A 89 -12.99 14.36 1.32
CA MET A 89 -14.09 13.39 1.35
C MET A 89 -14.51 13.03 2.79
N LYS A 90 -13.55 12.97 3.72
CA LYS A 90 -13.84 12.74 5.15
C LYS A 90 -14.55 13.94 5.76
N ASP A 91 -14.10 15.15 5.47
CA ASP A 91 -14.71 16.38 5.96
C ASP A 91 -16.15 16.53 5.44
N ALA A 92 -16.37 16.24 4.15
CA ALA A 92 -17.71 16.18 3.57
C ALA A 92 -18.60 15.14 4.27
N ARG A 93 -18.05 13.97 4.60
CA ARG A 93 -18.80 12.92 5.32
C ARG A 93 -19.15 13.35 6.75
N ILE A 94 -18.21 13.95 7.48
CA ILE A 94 -18.40 14.45 8.84
C ILE A 94 -19.46 15.56 8.86
N ALA A 95 -19.47 16.44 7.84
CA ALA A 95 -20.47 17.50 7.73
C ALA A 95 -21.89 16.95 7.53
N ILE A 96 -22.05 15.83 6.82
CA ILE A 96 -23.37 15.23 6.52
C ILE A 96 -23.83 14.25 7.62
N GLU A 97 -22.88 13.63 8.33
CA GLU A 97 -23.12 12.65 9.38
C GLU A 97 -24.22 13.03 10.41
N PRO A 98 -24.28 14.26 10.96
CA PRO A 98 -25.35 14.62 11.90
C PRO A 98 -26.76 14.56 11.29
N PHE A 99 -26.91 14.86 9.99
CA PHE A 99 -28.20 14.75 9.32
C PHE A 99 -28.61 13.30 9.15
N ILE A 100 -27.69 12.43 8.71
CA ILE A 100 -27.94 10.99 8.56
C ILE A 100 -28.32 10.37 9.91
N PHE A 101 -27.63 10.74 11.00
CA PHE A 101 -28.01 10.27 12.32
C PHE A 101 -29.39 10.78 12.76
N ALA A 102 -29.69 12.06 12.55
CA ALA A 102 -30.99 12.61 12.89
C ALA A 102 -32.14 11.94 12.10
N GLU A 103 -31.95 11.65 10.82
CA GLU A 103 -32.92 10.93 9.99
C GLU A 103 -33.12 9.50 10.48
N LYS A 104 -32.02 8.79 10.76
CA LYS A 104 -32.07 7.43 11.31
C LYS A 104 -32.79 7.38 12.65
N ASP A 105 -32.46 8.28 13.57
CA ASP A 105 -33.09 8.34 14.90
C ASP A 105 -34.59 8.63 14.79
N ARG A 106 -35.00 9.55 13.89
CA ARG A 106 -36.42 9.80 13.62
C ARG A 106 -37.13 8.59 13.04
N ALA A 107 -36.54 7.91 12.06
CA ALA A 107 -37.12 6.72 11.43
C ALA A 107 -37.31 5.60 12.46
N ILE A 108 -36.29 5.37 13.27
CA ILE A 108 -36.26 4.38 14.33
C ILE A 108 -37.35 4.65 15.39
N LEU A 109 -37.45 5.88 15.90
CA LEU A 109 -38.44 6.25 16.91
C LEU A 109 -39.88 6.16 16.39
N LYS A 110 -40.11 6.53 15.13
CA LYS A 110 -41.42 6.36 14.47
C LYS A 110 -41.80 4.89 14.39
N HIS A 111 -40.85 4.03 14.06
CA HIS A 111 -41.08 2.60 13.99
C HIS A 111 -41.44 2.00 15.35
N TYR A 112 -40.73 2.37 16.43
CA TYR A 112 -41.09 1.90 17.77
C TYR A 112 -42.45 2.38 18.25
N ARG A 113 -42.89 3.56 17.82
CA ARG A 113 -44.24 4.02 18.13
C ARG A 113 -45.28 3.08 17.50
N ARG A 114 -45.10 2.73 16.22
CA ARG A 114 -45.95 1.75 15.54
C ARG A 114 -45.93 0.39 16.23
N ASN A 115 -44.75 -0.17 16.52
CA ASN A 115 -44.65 -1.49 17.19
C ASN A 115 -45.34 -1.48 18.55
N ARG A 116 -45.24 -0.37 19.30
CA ARG A 116 -45.93 -0.22 20.59
C ARG A 116 -47.46 -0.15 20.42
N ASP A 117 -47.93 0.57 19.41
CA ASP A 117 -49.37 0.69 19.11
C ASP A 117 -49.94 -0.68 18.70
N GLU A 118 -49.21 -1.45 17.88
CA GLU A 118 -49.58 -2.81 17.50
C GLU A 118 -49.52 -3.80 18.67
N GLU A 119 -48.53 -3.70 19.55
CA GLU A 119 -48.46 -4.50 20.79
C GLU A 119 -49.67 -4.21 21.70
N ASN A 120 -50.08 -2.94 21.84
CA ASN A 120 -51.27 -2.56 22.60
C ASN A 120 -52.53 -3.22 22.02
N GLU A 121 -52.68 -3.21 20.69
CA GLU A 121 -53.83 -3.81 20.00
C GLU A 121 -53.86 -5.33 20.14
N LEU A 122 -52.69 -5.98 20.05
CA LEU A 122 -52.53 -7.43 20.15
C LEU A 122 -52.76 -7.93 21.59
N MET A 123 -52.26 -7.20 22.58
CA MET A 123 -52.23 -7.64 23.99
C MET A 123 -53.40 -7.12 24.84
N LYS A 124 -54.36 -6.40 24.25
CA LYS A 124 -55.52 -5.81 24.96
C LYS A 124 -56.34 -6.78 25.80
N ASN A 125 -56.36 -8.07 25.43
CA ASN A 125 -57.18 -9.09 26.09
C ASN A 125 -56.45 -9.85 27.20
N VAL A 126 -55.16 -9.54 27.43
CA VAL A 126 -54.34 -10.23 28.43
C VAL A 126 -54.36 -9.42 29.73
N GLU A 127 -54.93 -10.00 30.78
CA GLU A 127 -55.02 -9.36 32.09
C GLU A 127 -53.62 -9.07 32.66
N GLY A 128 -53.41 -7.86 33.16
CA GLY A 128 -52.14 -7.44 33.77
C GLY A 128 -51.00 -7.12 32.80
N TRP A 129 -51.22 -7.21 31.48
CA TRP A 129 -50.19 -6.82 30.51
C TRP A 129 -49.97 -5.30 30.49
N LYS A 130 -48.70 -4.90 30.59
CA LYS A 130 -48.27 -3.51 30.40
C LYS A 130 -47.19 -3.49 29.32
N THR A 131 -47.49 -2.80 28.24
CA THR A 131 -46.66 -2.68 27.04
C THR A 131 -45.24 -2.21 27.37
N GLY A 132 -44.24 -2.92 26.85
CA GLY A 132 -42.82 -2.67 27.14
C GLY A 132 -42.32 -3.18 28.50
N THR A 133 -43.12 -3.94 29.23
CA THR A 133 -42.69 -4.71 30.41
C THR A 133 -42.98 -6.19 30.21
N LEU A 134 -42.14 -7.04 30.79
CA LEU A 134 -42.41 -8.47 30.87
C LEU A 134 -43.19 -8.74 32.16
N TRP A 135 -44.52 -8.89 32.05
CA TRP A 135 -45.40 -9.17 33.20
C TRP A 135 -45.22 -8.23 34.40
N GLY A 136 -44.99 -6.94 34.13
CA GLY A 136 -44.79 -5.91 35.16
C GLY A 136 -43.33 -5.67 35.56
N GLU A 137 -42.39 -6.51 35.12
CA GLU A 137 -40.96 -6.29 35.28
C GLU A 137 -40.36 -5.62 34.03
N PRO A 138 -39.44 -4.66 34.18
CA PRO A 138 -38.76 -4.08 33.01
C PRO A 138 -37.87 -5.15 32.35
N VAL A 139 -37.99 -5.30 31.03
CA VAL A 139 -37.20 -6.29 30.24
C VAL A 139 -35.69 -6.08 30.42
N TYR A 140 -35.27 -4.82 30.55
CA TYR A 140 -33.88 -4.45 30.65
C TYR A 140 -33.50 -3.98 32.06
N HIS A 141 -32.42 -4.53 32.59
CA HIS A 141 -31.82 -4.06 33.83
C HIS A 141 -31.09 -2.72 33.59
N ASN A 142 -31.71 -1.61 33.99
CA ASN A 142 -31.20 -0.27 33.72
C ASN A 142 -31.08 0.58 34.98
N VAL A 143 -29.95 0.43 35.68
CA VAL A 143 -29.66 1.12 36.95
C VAL A 143 -29.58 2.64 36.81
N ARG A 144 -29.28 3.15 35.61
CA ARG A 144 -29.04 4.57 35.34
C ARG A 144 -30.05 5.20 34.37
N SER A 145 -31.20 4.55 34.17
CA SER A 145 -32.30 5.01 33.29
C SER A 145 -31.85 5.55 31.92
N ARG A 146 -30.82 4.96 31.31
CA ARG A 146 -30.32 5.39 29.99
C ARG A 146 -31.18 4.84 28.85
N TYR A 147 -31.17 5.52 27.71
CA TYR A 147 -31.74 4.95 26.49
C TYR A 147 -31.00 3.66 26.11
N ILE A 148 -31.76 2.61 25.83
CA ILE A 148 -31.25 1.32 25.39
C ILE A 148 -31.51 1.22 23.91
N LYS A 149 -30.45 0.96 23.14
CA LYS A 149 -30.58 0.65 21.72
C LYS A 149 -31.19 -0.73 21.60
N PRO A 150 -32.34 -0.88 20.94
CA PRO A 150 -33.02 -2.15 20.85
C PRO A 150 -32.31 -3.09 19.89
N CYS A 151 -32.65 -4.36 20.02
CA CYS A 151 -32.15 -5.41 19.15
C CYS A 151 -32.81 -5.31 17.77
N MET A 152 -32.10 -5.77 16.73
CA MET A 152 -32.66 -5.88 15.38
C MET A 152 -33.95 -6.69 15.35
N VAL A 153 -34.06 -7.72 16.20
CA VAL A 153 -35.27 -8.57 16.32
C VAL A 153 -36.49 -7.78 16.81
N GLU A 154 -36.30 -6.84 17.74
CA GLU A 154 -37.38 -6.00 18.28
C GLU A 154 -37.85 -4.95 17.27
N LEU A 155 -36.92 -4.45 16.45
CA LEU A 155 -37.25 -3.53 15.37
C LEU A 155 -38.10 -4.24 14.31
N ILE A 156 -37.70 -5.43 13.87
CA ILE A 156 -38.33 -6.14 12.75
C ILE A 156 -39.56 -7.00 13.13
N ALA A 157 -39.97 -7.00 14.40
CA ALA A 157 -40.95 -7.96 14.95
C ALA A 157 -42.30 -7.95 14.20
N HIS A 158 -42.79 -6.77 13.84
CA HIS A 158 -44.10 -6.60 13.20
C HIS A 158 -44.01 -6.22 11.72
N MET A 159 -42.82 -6.27 11.12
CA MET A 159 -42.67 -5.99 9.69
C MET A 159 -43.16 -7.15 8.83
N SER A 160 -43.60 -6.85 7.61
CA SER A 160 -43.90 -7.90 6.64
C SER A 160 -42.63 -8.69 6.30
N TYR A 161 -42.79 -9.93 5.85
CA TYR A 161 -41.66 -10.79 5.51
C TYR A 161 -40.73 -10.16 4.45
N TRP A 162 -41.32 -9.52 3.44
CA TRP A 162 -40.59 -8.86 2.36
C TRP A 162 -39.83 -7.63 2.87
N ASP A 163 -40.48 -6.75 3.65
CA ASP A 163 -39.83 -5.57 4.24
C ASP A 163 -38.68 -5.96 5.18
N LYS A 164 -38.82 -7.08 5.89
CA LYS A 164 -37.77 -7.63 6.74
C LYS A 164 -36.57 -8.12 5.91
N ASN A 165 -36.81 -8.80 4.79
CA ASN A 165 -35.73 -9.21 3.89
C ASN A 165 -35.00 -8.01 3.31
N ASP A 166 -35.73 -6.99 2.86
CA ASP A 166 -35.13 -5.75 2.37
C ASP A 166 -34.24 -5.14 3.46
N PHE A 167 -34.72 -5.01 4.70
CA PHE A 167 -33.91 -4.46 5.79
C PHE A 167 -32.66 -5.30 6.15
N VAL A 168 -32.73 -6.63 6.02
CA VAL A 168 -31.63 -7.55 6.34
C VAL A 168 -30.58 -7.57 5.22
N TYR A 169 -31.01 -7.63 3.97
CA TYR A 169 -30.14 -7.92 2.81
C TYR A 169 -29.71 -6.67 2.02
N ASP A 170 -30.38 -5.52 2.15
CA ASP A 170 -30.03 -4.25 1.48
C ASP A 170 -28.60 -3.74 1.81
N LYS A 171 -27.93 -4.32 2.82
CA LYS A 171 -26.55 -3.97 3.18
C LYS A 171 -25.48 -4.54 2.25
N LEU A 172 -25.82 -5.40 1.29
CA LEU A 172 -24.85 -6.14 0.47
C LEU A 172 -24.64 -5.57 -0.94
N ASP A 173 -25.49 -4.65 -1.40
CA ASP A 173 -25.45 -4.13 -2.79
C ASP A 173 -24.74 -2.76 -2.94
N ARG A 174 -23.76 -2.45 -2.08
CA ARG A 174 -22.96 -1.22 -2.20
C ARG A 174 -21.45 -1.48 -2.35
#